data_AF-F2JZP4-F1
#
_entry.id   AF-F2JZP4-F1
#
_cell.length_a   1.000
_cell.length_b   1.000
_cell.length_c   1.000
_cell.angle_alpha   90.00
_cell.angle_beta   90.00
_cell.angle_gamma   90.00
#
_symmetry.space_group_name_H-M   'P 1'
#
loop_
_entity.id
_entity.type
_entity.pdbx_description
1 polymer ?
#
loop_
_entity_poly.entity_id
_entity_poly.type
_entity_poly.pdbx_seq_one_letter_code
_entity_poly.pdbx_strand_id
1 'polypeptide(L)'
;MLRALICFYMTLVAIVILPKWYMKDDLMGLEERPSCHKRRQSKAYRNKLKIVRSLWTGIGVLMLAFPYLPVIAVSAMFATCLSFAILDET
;
A
#
# COMPACT_ATOMS: atom_id res chain seq x y z
N MET A 1 -9.62 27.59 28.08
CA MET A 1 -8.78 28.32 27.11
C MET A 1 -7.47 27.59 26.79
N LEU A 2 -6.71 27.17 27.80
CA LEU A 2 -5.45 26.42 27.63
C LEU A 2 -5.56 25.15 26.76
N ARG A 3 -6.64 24.39 26.92
CA ARG A 3 -6.92 23.20 26.11
C ARG A 3 -7.13 23.50 24.62
N ALA A 4 -7.75 24.64 24.30
CA ALA A 4 -7.95 25.06 22.91
C ALA A 4 -6.64 25.51 22.26
N LEU A 5 -5.76 26.18 23.02
CA LEU A 5 -4.42 26.57 22.56
C LEU A 5 -3.54 25.35 22.28
N ILE A 6 -3.61 24.32 23.13
CA ILE A 6 -2.87 23.07 22.92
C ILE A 6 -3.35 22.37 21.64
N CYS A 7 -4.67 22.23 21.45
CA CYS A 7 -5.20 21.64 20.21
C CYS A 7 -4.81 22.45 18.95
N PHE A 8 -4.77 23.78 19.06
CA PHE A 8 -4.37 24.66 17.96
C PHE A 8 -2.87 24.49 17.59
N TYR A 9 -1.99 24.42 18.59
CA TYR A 9 -0.57 24.18 18.33
C TYR A 9 -0.31 22.77 17.77
N MET A 10 -1.00 21.75 18.28
CA MET A 10 -0.86 20.38 17.78
C MET A 10 -1.33 20.23 16.33
N THR A 11 -2.37 20.96 15.92
CA THR A 11 -2.82 20.98 14.52
C THR A 11 -1.85 21.71 13.60
N LEU A 12 -1.24 22.82 14.05
CA LEU A 12 -0.19 23.53 13.32
C LEU A 12 1.06 22.65 13.09
N VAL A 13 1.51 21.95 14.13
CA VAL A 13 2.66 21.04 14.04
C VAL A 13 2.36 19.86 13.10
N ALA A 14 1.15 19.31 13.16
CA ALA A 14 0.72 18.27 12.23
C ALA A 14 0.74 18.75 10.76
N ILE A 15 0.33 19.99 10.50
CA ILE A 15 0.34 20.57 9.15
C ILE A 15 1.77 20.73 8.59
N VAL A 16 2.73 21.09 9.44
CA VAL A 16 4.12 21.32 9.02
C VAL A 16 4.88 20.00 8.80
N ILE A 17 4.64 19.01 9.67
CA ILE A 17 5.39 17.75 9.64
C ILE A 17 4.80 16.76 8.64
N LEU A 18 3.47 16.75 8.45
CA LEU A 18 2.86 15.75 7.59
C LEU A 18 2.91 16.15 6.11
N PRO A 19 3.30 15.21 5.22
CA PRO A 19 3.26 15.44 3.79
C PRO A 19 1.84 15.82 3.34
N LYS A 20 1.71 16.77 2.41
CA LYS A 20 0.43 17.29 1.87
C LYS A 20 -0.55 16.19 1.40
N TRP A 21 -0.04 15.01 1.08
CA TRP A 21 -0.79 13.84 0.61
C TRP A 21 -1.40 12.97 1.73
N TYR A 22 -1.00 13.18 2.99
CA TYR A 22 -1.51 12.46 4.16
C TYR A 22 -2.56 13.27 4.93
N MET A 23 -2.72 14.56 4.63
CA MET A 23 -3.82 15.35 5.14
C MET A 23 -5.13 14.70 4.70
N LYS A 24 -5.80 14.01 5.62
CA LYS A 24 -7.15 13.52 5.41
C LYS A 24 -8.04 14.73 5.14
N ASP A 25 -8.75 14.67 4.01
CA ASP A 25 -9.75 15.65 3.57
C ASP A 25 -10.78 15.97 4.67
N ASP A 26 -10.97 15.06 5.65
CA ASP A 26 -11.82 15.19 6.83
C ASP A 26 -11.55 16.47 7.67
N LEU A 27 -10.31 16.97 7.72
CA LEU A 27 -9.99 18.12 8.59
C LEU A 27 -10.40 19.48 7.98
N MET A 28 -10.61 19.53 6.65
CA MET A 28 -10.88 20.77 5.92
C MET A 28 -12.28 20.86 5.33
N GLY A 29 -13.13 19.82 5.47
CA GLY A 29 -14.48 19.82 4.92
C GLY A 29 -14.54 20.03 3.40
N LEU A 30 -13.41 19.86 2.72
CA LEU A 30 -13.30 20.03 1.28
C LEU A 30 -13.74 18.72 0.62
N GLU A 31 -14.74 18.88 -0.24
CA GLU A 31 -15.38 17.87 -1.06
C GLU A 31 -14.40 16.79 -1.57
N GLU A 32 -14.82 15.54 -1.43
CA GLU A 32 -14.04 14.33 -1.70
C GLU A 32 -13.54 14.28 -3.15
N ARG A 33 -12.39 14.89 -3.44
CA ARG A 33 -11.71 14.64 -4.70
C ARG A 33 -11.23 13.19 -4.68
N PRO A 34 -11.52 12.37 -5.72
CA PRO A 34 -11.02 11.01 -5.81
C PRO A 34 -9.52 11.08 -6.05
N SER A 35 -8.75 11.18 -4.98
CA SER A 35 -7.31 11.15 -5.02
C SER A 35 -6.90 9.77 -5.54
N CYS A 36 -6.08 9.74 -6.60
CA CYS A 36 -5.58 8.51 -7.24
C CYS A 36 -4.94 7.54 -6.21
N HIS A 37 -4.47 8.07 -5.07
CA HIS A 37 -3.96 7.33 -3.92
C HIS A 37 -5.02 6.58 -3.08
N LYS A 38 -6.28 7.05 -3.00
CA LYS A 38 -7.37 6.31 -2.33
C LYS A 38 -7.64 4.96 -3.02
N ARG A 39 -7.34 4.85 -4.32
CA ARG A 39 -7.46 3.59 -5.09
C ARG A 39 -6.52 2.48 -4.55
N ARG A 40 -5.28 2.83 -4.19
CA ARG A 40 -4.31 1.90 -3.55
C ARG A 40 -4.66 1.51 -2.11
N GLN A 41 -5.52 2.28 -1.43
CA GLN A 41 -5.95 1.98 -0.05
C GLN A 41 -7.32 1.31 0.03
N SER A 42 -7.94 1.00 -1.11
CA SER A 42 -9.22 0.29 -1.18
C SER A 42 -9.11 -1.11 -0.56
N LYS A 43 -10.21 -1.56 0.07
CA LYS A 43 -10.33 -2.94 0.59
C LYS A 43 -10.07 -3.98 -0.50
N ALA A 44 -10.43 -3.68 -1.75
CA ALA A 44 -10.18 -4.55 -2.90
C ALA A 44 -8.68 -4.75 -3.17
N TYR A 45 -7.90 -3.67 -3.16
CA TYR A 45 -6.44 -3.72 -3.34
C TYR A 45 -5.75 -4.50 -2.22
N ARG A 46 -6.21 -4.34 -0.97
CA ARG A 46 -5.68 -5.13 0.17
C ARG A 46 -5.96 -6.63 0.05
N ASN A 47 -7.11 -7.03 -0.49
CA ASN A 47 -7.39 -8.44 -0.73
C ASN A 47 -6.51 -9.02 -1.83
N LYS A 48 -6.28 -8.28 -2.91
CA LYS A 48 -5.35 -8.69 -3.98
C LYS A 48 -3.91 -8.84 -3.47
N LEU A 49 -3.46 -7.94 -2.59
CA LEU A 49 -2.17 -8.06 -1.90
C LEU A 49 -2.02 -9.35 -1.09
N LYS A 50 -3.10 -9.84 -0.44
CA LYS A 50 -3.06 -11.13 0.28
C LYS A 50 -2.80 -12.30 -0.67
N ILE A 51 -3.41 -12.28 -1.85
CA ILE A 51 -3.22 -13.30 -2.88
C ILE A 51 -1.77 -13.29 -3.36
N VAL A 52 -1.24 -12.11 -3.71
CA VAL A 52 0.17 -11.95 -4.12
C VAL A 52 1.13 -12.40 -3.02
N ARG A 53 0.82 -12.10 -1.75
CA ARG A 53 1.63 -12.55 -0.63
C ARG A 53 1.64 -14.08 -0.51
N SER A 54 0.48 -14.72 -0.65
CA SER A 54 0.37 -16.19 -0.65
C SER A 54 1.12 -16.82 -1.83
N LEU A 55 1.04 -16.22 -3.01
CA LEU A 55 1.79 -16.63 -4.19
C LEU A 55 3.31 -16.61 -3.92
N TRP A 56 3.81 -15.49 -3.39
CA TRP A 56 5.23 -15.36 -3.05
C TRP A 56 5.68 -16.31 -1.94
N THR A 57 4.82 -16.63 -0.96
CA THR A 57 5.15 -17.66 0.02
C THR A 57 5.29 -19.04 -0.61
N GLY A 58 4.42 -19.41 -1.57
CA GLY A 58 4.54 -20.70 -2.28
C GLY A 58 5.80 -20.77 -3.13
N ILE A 59 6.12 -19.69 -3.84
CA ILE A 59 7.32 -19.61 -4.68
C ILE A 59 8.60 -19.60 -3.83
N GLY A 60 8.61 -18.91 -2.69
CA GLY A 60 9.73 -18.97 -1.75
C GLY A 60 9.97 -20.38 -1.20
N VAL A 61 8.91 -21.12 -0.87
CA VAL A 61 9.03 -22.53 -0.47
C VAL A 61 9.57 -23.40 -1.61
N LEU A 62 9.13 -23.17 -2.85
CA LEU A 62 9.63 -23.88 -4.03
C LEU A 62 11.13 -23.62 -4.26
N MET A 63 11.58 -22.38 -4.10
CA MET A 63 13.00 -22.00 -4.21
C MET A 63 13.87 -22.68 -3.15
N LEU A 64 13.35 -22.84 -1.93
CA LEU A 64 14.04 -23.55 -0.85
C LEU A 64 14.10 -25.06 -1.09
N ALA A 65 13.03 -25.64 -1.66
CA ALA A 65 13.00 -27.06 -2.00
C ALA A 65 13.93 -27.40 -3.17
N PHE A 66 14.05 -26.50 -4.15
CA PHE A 66 14.87 -26.68 -5.34
C PHE A 66 15.77 -25.47 -5.58
N PRO A 67 16.95 -25.40 -4.91
CA PRO A 67 17.85 -24.25 -4.96
C PRO A 67 18.69 -24.21 -6.25
N TYR A 68 18.05 -24.43 -7.40
CA TYR A 68 18.67 -24.33 -8.71
C TYR A 68 18.45 -22.92 -9.27
N LEU A 69 19.55 -22.28 -9.65
CA LEU A 69 19.57 -20.94 -10.24
C LEU A 69 18.53 -20.73 -11.38
N PRO A 70 18.37 -21.64 -12.37
CA PRO A 70 17.35 -21.47 -13.40
C PRO A 70 15.92 -21.57 -12.86
N VAL A 71 15.66 -22.44 -11.88
CA VAL A 71 14.32 -22.61 -11.28
C VAL A 71 13.94 -21.35 -10.51
N ILE A 72 14.88 -20.78 -9.75
CA ILE A 72 14.71 -19.52 -9.03
C ILE A 72 14.42 -18.38 -10.02
N ALA A 73 15.21 -18.27 -11.10
CA ALA A 73 15.03 -17.21 -12.09
C ALA A 73 13.66 -17.29 -12.77
N VAL A 74 13.28 -18.47 -13.28
CA VAL A 74 11.98 -18.66 -13.97
C VAL A 74 10.82 -18.43 -13.01
N SER A 75 10.87 -19.02 -11.81
CA SER A 75 9.78 -18.85 -10.83
C SER A 75 9.65 -17.41 -10.36
N ALA A 76 10.75 -16.67 -10.16
CA ALA A 76 10.72 -15.26 -9.79
C ALA A 76 10.12 -14.39 -10.92
N MET A 77 10.55 -14.58 -12.17
CA MET A 77 9.99 -13.84 -13.29
C MET A 77 8.49 -14.13 -13.45
N PHE A 78 8.10 -15.39 -13.38
CA PHE A 78 6.70 -15.79 -13.44
C PHE A 78 5.89 -15.19 -12.26
N ALA A 79 6.44 -15.20 -11.04
CA ALA A 79 5.84 -14.56 -9.88
C ALA A 79 5.57 -13.07 -10.10
N THR A 80 6.55 -12.37 -10.67
CA THR A 80 6.44 -10.93 -10.91
C THR A 80 5.39 -10.62 -11.98
N CYS A 81 5.37 -11.36 -13.09
CA CYS A 81 4.34 -11.21 -14.13
C CYS A 81 2.93 -11.45 -13.56
N LEU A 82 2.74 -12.53 -12.79
CA LEU A 82 1.46 -12.79 -12.13
C LEU A 82 1.08 -11.71 -11.13
N SER A 83 2.05 -11.22 -10.35
CA SER A 83 1.82 -10.14 -9.38
C SER A 83 1.31 -8.89 -10.09
N PHE A 84 1.92 -8.52 -11.23
CA PHE A 84 1.45 -7.39 -12.03
C PHE A 84 0.07 -7.66 -12.64
N ALA A 85 -0.16 -8.82 -13.27
CA ALA A 85 -1.46 -9.13 -13.85
C ALA A 85 -2.61 -9.08 -12.81
N ILE A 86 -2.38 -9.62 -11.60
CA ILE A 86 -3.37 -9.62 -10.51
C ILE A 86 -3.64 -8.20 -10.00
N LEU A 87 -2.60 -7.36 -9.90
CA LEU A 87 -2.72 -5.98 -9.43
C LEU A 87 -3.27 -5.02 -10.51
N ASP A 88 -3.03 -5.31 -11.79
CA ASP A 88 -3.40 -4.44 -12.92
C ASP A 88 -4.88 -4.59 -13.31
N GLU A 89 -5.51 -5.71 -12.98
CA GLU A 89 -6.95 -5.97 -13.19
C GLU A 89 -7.86 -5.12 -12.25
N THR A 90 -7.52 -3.86 -11.95
CA THR A 90 -8.35 -2.92 -11.14
C THR A 90 -8.34 -1.50 -11.68
#